data_AF-A0A1F6D1Z7-F1
#
_entry.id   AF-A0A1F6D1Z7-F1
#
_cell.length_a   1.000
_cell.length_b   1.000
_cell.length_c   1.000
_cell.angle_alpha   90.00
_cell.angle_beta   90.00
_cell.angle_gamma   90.00
#
_symmetry.space_group_name_H-M   'P 1'
#
loop_
_entity.id
_entity.type
_entity.pdbx_description
1 polymer ?
#
loop_
_entity_poly.entity_id
_entity_poly.type
_entity_poly.pdbx_seq_one_letter_code
_entity_poly.pdbx_strand_id
1 'polypeptide(L)'
;MTKTLVIWWRFGKEHGEENFRVNPPGVIAAHLDQKVAAFRATPDALWRWWQVEDGLIVECPGPDAYGFGADTRVYYLVERGLAVIGNIHFPELRDTYRWYIHLADIFYDSVRACWIKKDLFCDIVVEPDGRHHRLFDLGDLGEALKIGLVSPAQVSDILRRTDSFLKRIADGAFPFPEVLRGQGISRKLYP
;
A
#
# COMPACT_ATOMS: atom_id res chain seq x y z
N MET A 1 -17.53 10.55 -5.33
CA MET A 1 -16.52 10.24 -4.30
C MET A 1 -17.25 9.77 -3.06
N THR A 2 -16.81 8.67 -2.47
CA THR A 2 -17.47 8.07 -1.30
C THR A 2 -16.42 7.81 -0.23
N LYS A 3 -16.74 8.15 1.03
CA LYS A 3 -15.89 7.77 2.17
C LYS A 3 -15.78 6.24 2.20
N THR A 4 -14.58 5.74 2.45
CA THR A 4 -14.31 4.31 2.47
C THR A 4 -13.30 3.98 3.56
N LEU A 5 -12.91 2.71 3.63
CA LEU A 5 -11.90 2.21 4.55
C LEU A 5 -10.97 1.27 3.79
N VAL A 6 -9.65 1.44 4.00
CA VAL A 6 -8.62 0.53 3.50
C VAL A 6 -7.86 -0.06 4.68
N ILE A 7 -7.89 -1.39 4.82
CA ILE A 7 -7.10 -2.12 5.82
C ILE A 7 -5.80 -2.56 5.19
N TRP A 8 -4.69 -2.11 5.78
CA TRP A 8 -3.36 -2.60 5.42
C TRP A 8 -3.12 -3.95 6.07
N TRP A 9 -3.04 -5.00 5.28
CA TRP A 9 -2.77 -6.34 5.75
C TRP A 9 -1.29 -6.66 5.51
N ARG A 10 -0.48 -6.52 6.58
CA ARG A 10 0.92 -6.97 6.62
C ARG A 10 0.90 -8.50 6.73
N PHE A 11 0.89 -9.17 5.58
CA PHE A 11 0.67 -10.61 5.49
C PHE A 11 1.77 -11.38 6.23
N GLY A 12 1.38 -12.31 7.09
CA GLY A 12 2.28 -13.09 7.94
C GLY A 12 2.68 -12.45 9.27
N LYS A 13 2.22 -11.22 9.56
CA LYS A 13 2.46 -10.48 10.82
C LYS A 13 1.18 -10.27 11.65
N GLU A 14 0.14 -11.07 11.40
CA GLU A 14 -1.18 -10.92 12.02
C GLU A 14 -1.16 -11.15 13.54
N HIS A 15 -0.10 -11.77 14.06
CA HIS A 15 0.12 -12.05 15.48
C HIS A 15 0.75 -10.90 16.27
N GLY A 16 1.06 -9.79 15.62
CA GLY A 16 1.51 -8.56 16.29
C GLY A 16 3.02 -8.46 16.52
N GLU A 17 3.82 -9.41 16.05
CA GLU A 17 5.28 -9.34 16.05
C GLU A 17 5.82 -9.03 14.64
N GLU A 18 7.10 -8.64 14.55
CA GLU A 18 7.72 -8.25 13.28
C GLU A 18 8.22 -9.43 12.43
N ASN A 19 8.34 -10.64 13.00
CA ASN A 19 8.70 -11.84 12.26
C ASN A 19 7.52 -12.36 11.43
N PHE A 20 7.82 -12.99 10.29
CA PHE A 20 6.80 -13.67 9.49
C PHE A 20 6.50 -15.07 10.03
N ARG A 21 5.22 -15.48 9.97
CA ARG A 21 4.81 -16.86 10.17
C ARG A 21 3.54 -17.19 9.39
N VAL A 22 3.31 -18.49 9.18
CA VAL A 22 2.02 -18.97 8.67
C VAL A 22 1.00 -18.94 9.80
N ASN A 23 0.04 -18.03 9.72
CA ASN A 23 -1.03 -17.90 10.71
C ASN A 23 -2.26 -18.73 10.31
N PRO A 24 -2.93 -19.40 11.28
CA PRO A 24 -4.21 -20.06 11.02
C PRO A 24 -5.28 -19.07 10.51
N PRO A 25 -6.25 -19.50 9.68
CA PRO A 25 -7.28 -18.61 9.14
C PRO A 25 -8.06 -17.82 10.20
N GLY A 26 -8.31 -18.41 11.37
CA GLY A 26 -8.98 -17.72 12.49
C GLY A 26 -8.16 -16.57 13.08
N VAL A 27 -6.83 -16.68 13.11
CA VAL A 27 -5.94 -15.59 13.58
C VAL A 27 -5.96 -14.44 12.57
N ILE A 28 -5.90 -14.77 11.28
CA ILE A 28 -5.98 -13.77 10.20
C ILE A 28 -7.32 -13.03 10.25
N ALA A 29 -8.43 -13.78 10.36
CA ALA A 29 -9.77 -13.20 10.43
C ALA A 29 -9.91 -12.28 11.65
N ALA A 30 -9.53 -12.75 12.84
CA ALA A 30 -9.61 -11.96 14.07
C ALA A 30 -8.75 -10.67 13.99
N HIS A 31 -7.55 -10.77 13.41
CA HIS A 31 -6.69 -9.60 13.20
C HIS A 31 -7.35 -8.56 12.27
N LEU A 32 -7.89 -9.00 11.13
CA LEU A 32 -8.57 -8.11 10.20
C LEU A 32 -9.84 -7.50 10.84
N ASP A 33 -10.62 -8.29 11.56
CA ASP A 33 -11.83 -7.84 12.26
C ASP A 33 -11.50 -6.79 13.34
N GLN A 34 -10.43 -7.01 14.11
CA GLN A 34 -9.96 -6.05 15.11
C GLN A 34 -9.57 -4.72 14.46
N LYS A 35 -8.84 -4.75 13.33
CA LYS A 35 -8.46 -3.52 12.62
C LYS A 35 -9.70 -2.79 12.08
N VAL A 36 -10.63 -3.52 11.46
CA VAL A 36 -11.89 -2.94 10.97
C VAL A 36 -12.70 -2.32 12.12
N ALA A 37 -12.83 -3.02 13.24
CA ALA A 37 -13.55 -2.51 14.41
C ALA A 37 -12.92 -1.23 14.97
N ALA A 38 -11.59 -1.19 15.09
CA ALA A 38 -10.86 0.00 15.54
C ALA A 38 -11.10 1.21 14.62
N PHE A 39 -11.08 1.01 13.30
CA PHE A 39 -11.38 2.08 12.35
C PHE A 39 -12.85 2.51 12.38
N ARG A 40 -13.79 1.57 12.49
CA ARG A 40 -15.23 1.90 12.59
C ARG A 40 -15.60 2.59 13.92
N ALA A 41 -14.79 2.43 14.96
CA ALA A 41 -14.93 3.20 16.19
C ALA A 41 -14.42 4.66 16.05
N THR A 42 -13.68 4.97 14.98
CA THR A 42 -13.22 6.33 14.68
C THR A 42 -14.37 7.12 14.03
N PRO A 43 -14.68 8.34 14.50
CA PRO A 43 -15.70 9.19 13.87
C PRO A 43 -15.47 9.41 12.37
N ASP A 44 -16.52 9.34 11.56
CA ASP A 44 -16.47 9.50 10.09
C ASP A 44 -15.75 10.78 9.62
N ALA A 45 -15.87 11.85 10.42
CA ALA A 45 -15.19 13.12 10.17
C ALA A 45 -13.65 12.97 10.13
N LEU A 46 -13.11 12.01 10.88
CA LEU A 46 -11.69 11.70 10.95
C LEU A 46 -11.25 10.60 9.98
N TRP A 47 -12.16 10.01 9.20
CA TRP A 47 -11.78 9.00 8.21
C TRP A 47 -10.93 9.60 7.10
N ARG A 48 -9.90 8.85 6.72
CA ARG A 48 -8.85 9.37 5.86
C ARG A 48 -8.88 8.82 4.44
N TRP A 49 -9.89 8.03 4.06
CA TRP A 49 -9.98 7.40 2.73
C TRP A 49 -11.20 7.87 1.95
N TRP A 50 -10.99 8.11 0.66
CA TRP A 50 -12.04 8.37 -0.31
C TRP A 50 -11.85 7.46 -1.51
N GLN A 51 -12.88 6.69 -1.84
CA GLN A 51 -12.97 6.08 -3.17
C GLN A 51 -13.42 7.18 -4.14
N VAL A 52 -12.52 7.55 -5.05
CA VAL A 52 -12.70 8.72 -5.90
C VAL A 52 -13.24 8.36 -7.28
N GLU A 53 -12.84 7.20 -7.80
CA GLU A 53 -13.36 6.56 -9.01
C GLU A 53 -13.21 5.03 -8.87
N ASP A 54 -13.74 4.28 -9.83
CA ASP A 54 -13.54 2.83 -9.87
C ASP A 54 -12.05 2.52 -9.97
N GLY A 55 -11.57 1.70 -9.03
CA GLY A 55 -10.18 1.29 -8.97
C GLY A 55 -9.18 2.33 -8.42
N LEU A 56 -9.63 3.51 -7.96
CA LEU A 56 -8.76 4.51 -7.32
C LEU A 56 -9.30 4.97 -5.97
N ILE A 57 -8.49 4.77 -4.94
CA ILE A 57 -8.75 5.26 -3.58
C ILE A 57 -7.62 6.21 -3.18
N VAL A 58 -7.98 7.32 -2.54
CA VAL A 58 -7.03 8.29 -2.01
C VAL A 58 -7.10 8.26 -0.49
N GLU A 59 -5.94 8.17 0.16
CA GLU A 59 -5.80 8.41 1.60
C GLU A 59 -5.00 9.68 1.88
N CYS A 60 -5.47 10.44 2.87
CA CYS A 60 -4.76 11.57 3.46
C CYS A 60 -4.39 11.19 4.89
N PRO A 61 -3.28 10.46 5.09
CA PRO A 61 -2.90 9.99 6.42
C PRO A 61 -2.58 11.17 7.34
N GLY A 62 -2.69 10.94 8.65
CA GLY A 62 -2.26 11.93 9.63
C GLY A 62 -0.73 12.01 9.68
N PRO A 63 -0.15 13.16 10.08
CA PRO A 63 1.30 13.40 10.06
C PRO A 63 2.06 12.63 11.15
N ASP A 64 1.35 11.97 12.08
CA ASP A 64 1.97 11.38 13.28
C ASP A 64 2.56 9.97 13.03
N ALA A 65 2.37 9.40 11.84
CA ALA A 65 2.95 8.10 11.50
C ALA A 65 4.40 8.25 11.01
N TYR A 66 5.25 7.27 11.30
CA TYR A 66 6.65 7.27 10.89
C TYR A 66 6.81 7.45 9.37
N GLY A 67 7.57 8.46 8.96
CA GLY A 67 7.79 8.82 7.56
C GLY A 67 6.64 9.58 6.91
N PHE A 68 5.51 9.84 7.59
CA PHE A 68 4.42 10.63 7.05
C PHE A 68 4.52 12.10 7.49
N GLY A 69 4.10 12.99 6.61
CA GLY A 69 3.98 14.43 6.83
C GLY A 69 2.60 14.93 6.44
N ALA A 70 2.33 16.21 6.70
CA ALA A 70 1.03 16.83 6.40
C ALA A 70 0.67 16.80 4.89
N ASP A 71 1.67 16.71 4.03
CA ASP A 71 1.55 16.65 2.57
C ASP A 71 1.62 15.21 2.02
N THR A 72 1.82 14.20 2.86
CA THR A 72 1.83 12.79 2.44
C THR A 72 0.45 12.38 1.96
N ARG A 73 0.40 11.64 0.85
CA ARG A 73 -0.84 11.10 0.28
C ARG A 73 -0.59 9.66 -0.16
N VAL A 74 -1.59 8.79 0.02
CA VAL A 74 -1.54 7.42 -0.52
C VAL A 74 -2.57 7.28 -1.62
N TYR A 75 -2.16 6.70 -2.73
CA TYR A 75 -2.99 6.39 -3.88
C TYR A 75 -3.03 4.87 -4.04
N TYR A 76 -4.20 4.26 -3.83
CA TYR A 76 -4.42 2.84 -4.08
C TYR A 76 -4.94 2.66 -5.48
N LEU A 77 -4.12 2.07 -6.34
CA LEU A 77 -4.43 1.77 -7.73
C LEU A 77 -4.82 0.29 -7.79
N VAL A 78 -6.11 0.02 -7.58
CA VAL A 78 -6.64 -1.34 -7.35
C VAL A 78 -6.28 -2.26 -8.50
N GLU A 79 -6.55 -1.83 -9.74
CA GLU A 79 -6.28 -2.63 -10.95
C GLU A 79 -4.79 -2.88 -11.20
N ARG A 80 -3.93 -2.00 -10.70
CA ARG A 80 -2.47 -2.16 -10.80
C ARG A 80 -1.90 -3.00 -9.65
N GLY A 81 -2.66 -3.17 -8.58
CA GLY A 81 -2.17 -3.78 -7.34
C GLY A 81 -1.00 -2.98 -6.75
N LEU A 82 -1.17 -1.66 -6.64
CA LEU A 82 -0.16 -0.75 -6.10
C LEU A 82 -0.75 0.18 -5.05
N ALA A 83 -0.04 0.38 -3.95
CA ALA A 83 -0.26 1.52 -3.05
C ALA A 83 0.93 2.49 -3.23
N VAL A 84 0.68 3.65 -3.83
CA VAL A 84 1.68 4.67 -4.12
C VAL A 84 1.58 5.77 -3.06
N ILE A 85 2.60 5.88 -2.21
CA ILE A 85 2.75 6.93 -1.22
C ILE A 85 3.58 8.07 -1.82
N GLY A 86 2.96 9.24 -1.96
CA GLY A 86 3.63 10.48 -2.35
C GLY A 86 4.12 11.25 -1.13
N ASN A 87 5.29 11.88 -1.24
CA ASN A 87 5.96 12.71 -0.24
C ASN A 87 6.15 11.97 1.10
N ILE A 88 6.99 10.93 1.08
CA ILE A 88 7.42 10.23 2.29
C ILE A 88 8.67 10.92 2.86
N HIS A 89 8.71 11.10 4.16
CA HIS A 89 9.74 11.84 4.89
C HIS A 89 10.61 10.91 5.74
N PHE A 90 11.13 9.84 5.12
CA PHE A 90 12.05 8.93 5.82
C PHE A 90 13.41 9.62 6.04
N PRO A 91 13.92 9.68 7.29
CA PRO A 91 15.19 10.33 7.59
C PRO A 91 16.37 9.82 6.76
N GLU A 92 16.42 8.51 6.53
CA GLU A 92 17.44 7.80 5.76
C GLU A 92 17.39 8.07 4.25
N LEU A 93 16.24 8.55 3.76
CA LEU A 93 16.05 8.85 2.35
C LEU A 93 16.55 10.27 2.00
N ARG A 94 16.75 11.19 2.95
CA ARG A 94 16.94 12.63 2.68
C ARG A 94 15.71 13.24 1.97
N ASP A 95 15.57 14.57 2.02
CA ASP A 95 14.40 15.33 1.48
C ASP A 95 14.18 15.20 -0.05
N THR A 96 14.89 14.29 -0.71
CA THR A 96 14.87 14.10 -2.16
C THR A 96 13.85 13.08 -2.62
N TYR A 97 13.31 12.20 -1.78
CA TYR A 97 12.41 11.16 -2.29
C TYR A 97 10.95 11.58 -2.32
N ARG A 98 10.29 11.31 -3.45
CA ARG A 98 8.88 11.66 -3.64
C ARG A 98 7.93 10.47 -3.58
N TRP A 99 8.41 9.25 -3.81
CA TRP A 99 7.51 8.12 -4.04
C TRP A 99 8.01 6.85 -3.37
N TYR A 100 7.17 6.29 -2.50
CA TYR A 100 7.31 4.95 -1.96
C TYR A 100 6.12 4.11 -2.43
N ILE A 101 6.36 2.91 -2.92
CA ILE A 101 5.35 2.12 -3.63
C ILE A 101 5.38 0.70 -3.10
N HIS A 102 4.25 0.25 -2.56
CA HIS A 102 4.07 -1.16 -2.24
C HIS A 102 3.43 -1.88 -3.42
N LEU A 103 3.98 -3.05 -3.77
CA LEU A 103 3.23 -4.04 -4.50
C LEU A 103 2.20 -4.69 -3.57
N ALA A 104 0.96 -4.82 -4.04
CA ALA A 104 -0.14 -5.33 -3.22
C ALA A 104 -1.20 -6.06 -4.03
N ASP A 105 -1.93 -6.96 -3.37
CA ASP A 105 -3.26 -7.33 -3.83
C ASP A 105 -4.28 -6.41 -3.14
N ILE A 106 -5.10 -5.73 -3.93
CA ILE A 106 -6.09 -4.78 -3.42
C ILE A 106 -7.47 -5.27 -3.85
N PHE A 107 -8.32 -5.59 -2.88
CA PHE A 107 -9.65 -6.15 -3.15
C PHE A 107 -10.67 -5.69 -2.12
N TYR A 108 -11.94 -5.72 -2.50
CA TYR A 108 -13.03 -5.41 -1.59
C TYR A 108 -13.46 -6.67 -0.83
N ASP A 109 -13.41 -6.63 0.49
CA ASP A 109 -13.96 -7.67 1.36
C ASP A 109 -15.42 -7.33 1.67
N SER A 110 -16.34 -8.08 1.07
CA SER A 110 -17.79 -7.86 1.24
C SER A 110 -18.30 -8.25 2.63
N VAL A 111 -17.62 -9.15 3.34
CA VAL A 111 -18.00 -9.56 4.70
C VAL A 111 -17.71 -8.42 5.67
N ARG A 112 -16.55 -7.78 5.51
CA ARG A 112 -16.11 -6.64 6.36
C ARG A 112 -16.57 -5.28 5.83
N ALA A 113 -17.10 -5.25 4.61
CA ALA A 113 -17.50 -4.06 3.86
C ALA A 113 -16.39 -2.99 3.83
N CYS A 114 -15.17 -3.39 3.45
CA CYS A 114 -14.00 -2.51 3.35
C CYS A 114 -13.02 -3.01 2.29
N TRP A 115 -12.09 -2.16 1.88
CA TRP A 115 -10.98 -2.55 1.02
C TRP A 115 -9.85 -3.16 1.85
N ILE A 116 -9.21 -4.21 1.34
CA ILE A 116 -8.02 -4.82 1.91
C ILE A 116 -6.85 -4.57 0.96
N LYS A 117 -5.76 -4.00 1.46
CA LYS A 117 -4.44 -3.94 0.80
C LYS A 117 -3.59 -5.04 1.42
N LYS A 118 -3.50 -6.19 0.76
CA LYS A 118 -2.62 -7.28 1.15
C LYS A 118 -1.22 -7.00 0.62
N ASP A 119 -0.26 -6.96 1.53
CA ASP A 119 1.14 -6.74 1.21
C ASP A 119 1.74 -7.92 0.42
N LEU A 120 2.57 -7.61 -0.59
CA LEU A 120 3.28 -8.60 -1.41
C LEU A 120 4.81 -8.48 -1.27
N PHE A 121 5.30 -7.94 -0.15
CA PHE A 121 6.69 -7.88 0.29
C PHE A 121 7.63 -7.05 -0.59
N CYS A 122 7.27 -6.68 -1.82
CA CYS A 122 8.12 -5.90 -2.71
C CYS A 122 7.77 -4.42 -2.63
N ASP A 123 8.71 -3.64 -2.09
CA ASP A 123 8.59 -2.20 -1.95
C ASP A 123 9.59 -1.47 -2.86
N ILE A 124 9.16 -0.37 -3.48
CA ILE A 124 9.94 0.36 -4.46
C ILE A 124 9.96 1.84 -4.09
N VAL A 125 11.17 2.40 -4.08
CA VAL A 125 11.36 3.84 -3.98
C VAL A 125 11.70 4.38 -5.35
N VAL A 126 10.98 5.43 -5.79
CA VAL A 126 11.25 6.11 -7.06
C VAL A 126 11.74 7.53 -6.78
N GLU A 127 12.84 7.89 -7.43
CA GLU A 127 13.46 9.22 -7.37
C GLU A 127 12.52 10.30 -7.97
N PRO A 128 12.76 11.60 -7.70
CA PRO A 128 11.95 12.70 -8.25
C PRO A 128 11.82 12.73 -9.76
N ASP A 129 12.81 12.18 -10.48
CA ASP A 129 12.79 12.13 -11.94
C ASP A 129 11.81 11.09 -12.50
N GLY A 130 11.22 10.25 -11.64
CA GLY A 130 10.24 9.24 -12.03
C GLY A 130 10.81 8.05 -12.80
N ARG A 131 12.14 7.90 -12.87
CA ARG A 131 12.83 6.87 -13.67
C ARG A 131 13.81 6.04 -12.86
N HIS A 132 14.62 6.68 -12.03
CA HIS A 132 15.55 5.97 -11.16
C HIS A 132 14.80 5.41 -9.96
N HIS A 133 15.12 4.17 -9.60
CA HIS A 133 14.41 3.46 -8.55
C HIS A 133 15.31 2.49 -7.80
N ARG A 134 14.87 2.13 -6.59
CA ARG A 134 15.47 1.09 -5.75
C ARG A 134 14.38 0.14 -5.27
N LEU A 135 14.68 -1.15 -5.28
CA LEU A 135 13.80 -2.22 -4.81
C LEU A 135 14.26 -2.68 -3.42
N PHE A 136 13.29 -2.87 -2.53
CA PHE A 136 13.50 -3.30 -1.15
C PHE A 136 12.75 -4.61 -0.89
N ASP A 137 13.07 -5.23 0.25
CA ASP A 137 12.30 -6.31 0.88
C ASP A 137 12.15 -7.61 0.07
N LEU A 138 12.99 -7.83 -0.95
CA LEU A 138 13.14 -9.14 -1.59
C LEU A 138 13.58 -10.23 -0.61
N GLY A 139 14.31 -9.87 0.46
CA GLY A 139 14.66 -10.79 1.54
C GLY A 139 13.44 -11.29 2.30
N ASP A 140 12.47 -10.41 2.54
CA ASP A 140 11.21 -10.73 3.21
C ASP A 140 10.35 -11.67 2.35
N LEU A 141 10.30 -11.44 1.02
CA LEU A 141 9.67 -12.38 0.09
C LEU A 141 10.33 -13.76 0.13
N GLY A 142 11.66 -13.80 0.22
CA GLY A 142 12.43 -15.04 0.36
C GLY A 142 12.13 -15.80 1.65
N GLU A 143 12.05 -15.09 2.78
CA GLU A 143 11.68 -15.71 4.06
C GLU A 143 10.22 -16.18 4.05
N ALA A 144 9.31 -15.39 3.48
CA ALA A 144 7.91 -15.78 3.32
C ALA A 144 7.75 -17.06 2.50
N LEU A 145 8.55 -17.24 1.45
CA LEU A 145 8.60 -18.50 0.67
C LEU A 145 9.14 -19.66 1.53
N LYS A 146 10.27 -19.45 2.21
CA LYS A 146 10.96 -20.46 3.00
C LYS A 146 10.07 -21.03 4.11
N ILE A 147 9.26 -20.20 4.76
CA ILE A 147 8.34 -20.63 5.82
C ILE A 147 6.98 -21.13 5.29
N GLY A 148 6.75 -21.09 3.97
CA GLY A 148 5.50 -21.51 3.34
C GLY A 148 4.34 -20.53 3.48
N LEU A 149 4.61 -19.27 3.81
CA LEU A 149 3.61 -18.19 3.84
C LEU A 149 3.12 -17.84 2.43
N VAL A 150 4.02 -17.93 1.44
CA VAL A 150 3.70 -17.86 0.02
C VAL A 150 4.20 -19.10 -0.72
N SER A 151 3.46 -19.51 -1.73
CA SER A 151 3.84 -20.61 -2.62
C SER A 151 4.83 -20.16 -3.70
N PRO A 152 5.58 -21.09 -4.33
CA PRO A 152 6.43 -20.77 -5.47
C PRO A 152 5.70 -20.07 -6.63
N ALA A 153 4.44 -20.46 -6.89
CA ALA A 153 3.61 -19.83 -7.91
C ALA A 153 3.30 -18.36 -7.58
N GLN A 154 2.99 -18.06 -6.31
CA GLN A 154 2.77 -16.68 -5.85
C GLN A 154 4.06 -15.85 -5.95
N VAL A 155 5.21 -16.40 -5.56
CA VAL A 155 6.50 -15.71 -5.72
C VAL A 155 6.78 -15.42 -7.19
N SER A 156 6.54 -16.37 -8.09
CA SER A 156 6.71 -16.16 -9.53
C SER A 156 5.83 -15.01 -10.05
N ASP A 157 4.57 -14.93 -9.63
CA ASP A 157 3.69 -13.83 -10.01
C ASP A 157 4.14 -12.48 -9.43
N ILE A 158 4.53 -12.44 -8.14
CA ILE A 158 5.07 -11.25 -7.48
C ILE A 158 6.29 -10.73 -8.25
N LEU A 159 7.27 -11.59 -8.56
CA LEU A 159 8.47 -11.20 -9.30
C LEU A 159 8.14 -10.69 -10.70
N ARG A 160 7.21 -11.33 -11.41
CA ARG A 160 6.77 -10.89 -12.75
C ARG A 160 6.09 -9.52 -12.70
N ARG A 161 5.25 -9.27 -11.70
CA ARG A 161 4.58 -7.97 -11.50
C ARG A 161 5.58 -6.89 -11.13
N THR A 162 6.52 -7.19 -10.25
CA THR A 162 7.63 -6.29 -9.90
C THR A 162 8.44 -5.93 -11.15
N ASP A 163 8.94 -6.90 -11.90
CA ASP A 163 9.71 -6.66 -13.14
C ASP A 163 8.92 -5.81 -14.16
N SER A 164 7.66 -6.17 -14.41
CA SER A 164 6.79 -5.41 -15.31
C SER A 164 6.60 -3.96 -14.85
N PHE A 165 6.55 -3.72 -13.54
CA PHE A 165 6.41 -2.39 -13.00
C PHE A 165 7.71 -1.58 -13.09
N LEU A 166 8.84 -2.18 -12.74
CA LEU A 166 10.16 -1.54 -12.85
C LEU A 166 10.49 -1.12 -14.29
N LYS A 167 10.15 -1.96 -15.28
CA LYS A 167 10.29 -1.61 -16.70
C LYS A 167 9.50 -0.34 -17.06
N ARG A 168 8.25 -0.23 -16.60
CA ARG A 168 7.42 0.96 -16.85
C ARG A 168 7.98 2.22 -16.19
N ILE A 169 8.59 2.11 -15.01
CA ILE A 169 9.30 3.22 -14.38
C ILE A 169 10.50 3.63 -15.25
N ALA A 170 11.33 2.67 -15.66
CA ALA A 170 12.50 2.92 -16.50
C ALA A 170 12.13 3.57 -17.85
N ASP A 171 11.00 3.18 -18.44
CA ASP A 171 10.44 3.74 -19.67
C ASP A 171 9.86 5.16 -19.49
N GLY A 172 9.83 5.69 -18.25
CA GLY A 172 9.33 7.02 -17.93
C GLY A 172 7.80 7.12 -17.87
N ALA A 173 7.10 6.00 -17.62
CA ALA A 173 5.65 5.97 -17.50
C ALA A 173 5.13 6.33 -16.09
N PHE A 174 6.01 6.62 -15.14
CA PHE A 174 5.68 7.00 -13.78
C PHE A 174 5.91 8.52 -13.54
N PRO A 175 5.03 9.23 -12.80
CA PRO A 175 3.83 8.75 -12.12
C PRO A 175 2.72 8.35 -13.11
N PHE A 176 1.94 7.34 -12.73
CA PHE A 176 0.82 6.89 -13.57
C PHE A 176 -0.30 7.94 -13.62
N PRO A 177 -1.10 7.99 -14.70
CA PRO A 177 -2.23 8.94 -14.82
C PRO A 177 -3.18 8.94 -13.62
N GLU A 178 -3.42 7.78 -13.01
CA GLU A 178 -4.23 7.58 -11.80
C GLU A 178 -3.67 8.37 -10.60
N VAL A 179 -2.35 8.38 -10.42
CA VAL A 179 -1.68 9.13 -9.36
C VAL A 179 -1.88 10.63 -9.58
N LEU A 180 -1.72 11.11 -10.81
CA LEU A 180 -1.91 12.52 -11.16
C LEU A 180 -3.37 12.97 -10.92
N ARG A 181 -4.34 12.13 -11.28
CA ARG A 181 -5.76 12.39 -10.95
C ARG A 181 -6.00 12.40 -9.45
N GLY A 182 -5.46 11.41 -8.73
CA GLY A 182 -5.52 11.33 -7.28
C GLY A 182 -4.97 12.59 -6.60
N GLN A 183 -3.83 13.11 -7.08
CA GLN A 183 -3.25 14.38 -6.61
C GLN A 183 -4.18 15.57 -6.83
N GLY A 184 -4.78 15.67 -8.02
CA GLY A 184 -5.74 16.74 -8.33
C GLY A 184 -6.96 16.72 -7.40
N ILE A 185 -7.41 15.52 -7.00
CA ILE A 185 -8.54 15.33 -6.09
C ILE A 185 -8.12 15.58 -4.64
N SER A 186 -6.95 15.10 -4.21
CA SER A 186 -6.49 15.26 -2.83
C SER A 186 -6.33 16.73 -2.44
N ARG A 187 -5.89 17.59 -3.37
CA ARG A 187 -5.82 19.05 -3.15
C ARG A 187 -7.19 19.72 -2.96
N LYS A 188 -8.27 19.12 -3.50
CA LYS A 188 -9.64 19.63 -3.31
C LYS A 188 -10.22 19.16 -1.98
N LEU A 189 -9.86 17.95 -1.55
CA LEU A 189 -10.30 17.38 -0.27
C LEU A 189 -9.58 18.03 0.92
N TYR A 190 -8.32 18.40 0.73
CA TYR A 190 -7.43 18.98 1.74
C TYR A 190 -6.63 20.12 1.10
N PRO A 191 -7.23 21.32 0.99
CA PRO A 191 -6.58 22.50 0.42
C PRO A 191 -5.43 23.03 1.29
#